data_AF-A0AA39UD39-F1
#
_entry.id   AF-A0AA39UD39-F1
#
_cell.length_a   1.000
_cell.length_b   1.000
_cell.length_c   1.000
_cell.angle_alpha   90.00
_cell.angle_beta   90.00
_cell.angle_gamma   90.00
#
_symmetry.space_group_name_H-M   'P 1'
#
loop_
_entity.id
_entity.type
_entity.pdbx_description
1 polymer ?
#
loop_
_entity_poly.entity_id
_entity_poly.type
_entity_poly.pdbx_seq_one_letter_code
_entity_poly.pdbx_strand_id
1 'polypeptide(L)'
;MDCSITSAIAEHLRLKRNARVVTWNARGMGNSEGGNEMSSFEEWMGMRNCDDYKDTFKEQVLKFVNDFPSAKDCDLFVCGYSAGAIYATTIRLSGDLYDQCAQVFSYPIKYILVSYPIAAAWALGLGLTGWYLRSLEGLVGGYWEGSPHERPADVLILMGGNEIGGWWCPVSWAYNMWTGVLDGKHRQEQGKFWKVIVDGADHVWNGRLHRIGEEIEKWTCG
;
A
#
# COMPACT_ATOMS: atom_id res chain seq x y z
N MET A 1 -4.21 -19.50 -1.34
CA MET A 1 -3.05 -19.78 -0.45
C MET A 1 -2.72 -18.45 0.17
N ASP A 2 -2.89 -18.31 1.49
CA ASP A 2 -2.70 -17.02 2.16
C ASP A 2 -1.21 -16.66 2.18
N CYS A 3 -0.87 -15.46 1.71
CA CYS A 3 0.50 -14.97 1.71
C CYS A 3 0.93 -14.65 3.15
N SER A 4 2.03 -15.24 3.62
CA SER A 4 2.52 -15.08 4.99
C SER A 4 2.79 -13.61 5.37
N ILE A 5 3.17 -12.77 4.40
CA ILE A 5 3.40 -11.34 4.59
C ILE A 5 2.08 -10.61 4.88
N THR A 6 1.05 -10.82 4.06
CA THR A 6 -0.26 -10.16 4.26
C THR A 6 -0.95 -10.69 5.51
N SER A 7 -0.80 -11.98 5.82
CA SER A 7 -1.23 -12.57 7.09
C SER A 7 -0.54 -11.93 8.29
N ALA A 8 0.78 -11.67 8.22
CA ALA A 8 1.52 -11.02 9.30
C ALA A 8 1.05 -9.58 9.55
N ILE A 9 0.80 -8.79 8.49
CA ILE A 9 0.23 -7.44 8.61
C ILE A 9 -1.18 -7.51 9.22
N ALA A 10 -2.03 -8.40 8.68
CA ALA A 10 -3.40 -8.59 9.15
C ALA A 10 -3.46 -8.98 10.63
N GLU A 11 -2.68 -9.98 11.03
CA GLU A 11 -2.61 -10.42 12.41
C GLU A 11 -2.12 -9.30 13.33
N HIS A 12 -1.09 -8.56 12.91
CA HIS A 12 -0.55 -7.45 13.66
C HIS A 12 -1.60 -6.35 13.90
N LEU A 13 -2.26 -5.87 12.85
CA LEU A 13 -3.29 -4.83 12.96
C LEU A 13 -4.48 -5.32 13.80
N ARG A 14 -4.90 -6.57 13.64
CA ARG A 14 -5.97 -7.16 14.44
C ARG A 14 -5.61 -7.20 15.94
N LEU A 15 -4.41 -7.68 16.28
CA LEU A 15 -4.02 -7.90 17.67
C LEU A 15 -3.53 -6.64 18.39
N LYS A 16 -2.85 -5.73 17.68
CA LYS A 16 -2.21 -4.55 18.28
C LYS A 16 -3.02 -3.27 18.11
N ARG A 17 -3.85 -3.20 17.06
CA ARG A 17 -4.69 -2.03 16.76
C ARG A 17 -6.18 -2.30 16.92
N ASN A 18 -6.56 -3.52 17.32
CA ASN A 18 -7.95 -3.96 17.40
C ASN A 18 -8.72 -3.68 16.09
N ALA A 19 -8.02 -3.77 14.96
CA ALA A 19 -8.57 -3.41 13.66
C ALA A 19 -9.49 -4.52 13.13
N ARG A 20 -10.59 -4.12 12.49
CA ARG A 20 -11.30 -5.01 11.56
C ARG A 20 -10.44 -5.15 10.30
N VAL A 21 -10.00 -6.36 10.02
CA VAL A 21 -9.16 -6.63 8.84
C VAL A 21 -9.99 -7.26 7.73
N VAL A 22 -9.79 -6.78 6.51
CA VAL A 22 -10.33 -7.38 5.29
C VAL A 22 -9.19 -7.83 4.40
N THR A 23 -9.25 -9.09 3.98
CA THR A 23 -8.38 -9.68 2.96
C THR A 23 -9.24 -10.29 1.87
N TRP A 24 -8.85 -10.14 0.62
CA TRP A 24 -9.50 -10.77 -0.53
C TRP A 24 -8.44 -11.37 -1.45
N ASN A 25 -8.86 -12.31 -2.30
CA ASN A 25 -8.03 -12.82 -3.37
C ASN A 25 -8.25 -11.95 -4.61
N ALA A 26 -7.15 -11.53 -5.24
CA ALA A 26 -7.17 -10.90 -6.56
C ALA A 26 -7.70 -11.87 -7.63
N ARG A 27 -8.09 -11.34 -8.80
CA ARG A 27 -8.58 -12.18 -9.91
C ARG A 27 -7.52 -13.20 -10.33
N GLY A 28 -7.98 -14.42 -10.63
CA GLY A 28 -7.10 -15.51 -11.02
C GLY A 28 -6.18 -16.03 -9.91
N MET A 29 -6.32 -15.57 -8.67
CA MET A 29 -5.56 -16.05 -7.51
C MET A 29 -6.40 -16.98 -6.63
N GLY A 30 -5.83 -18.13 -6.28
CA GLY A 30 -6.47 -19.11 -5.40
C GLY A 30 -7.79 -19.61 -5.96
N ASN A 31 -8.88 -19.37 -5.25
CA ASN A 31 -10.24 -19.75 -5.66
C ASN A 31 -11.01 -18.59 -6.32
N SER A 32 -10.36 -17.46 -6.62
CA SER A 32 -11.01 -16.36 -7.33
C SER A 32 -11.13 -16.69 -8.82
N GLU A 33 -12.31 -16.44 -9.38
CA GLU A 33 -12.55 -16.49 -10.82
C GLU A 33 -11.96 -15.23 -11.50
N GLY A 34 -11.96 -15.22 -12.84
CA GLY A 34 -11.43 -14.11 -13.66
C GLY A 34 -10.07 -14.41 -14.29
N GLY A 35 -9.53 -13.42 -15.01
CA GLY A 35 -8.21 -13.51 -15.61
C GLY A 35 -7.10 -13.33 -14.57
N ASN A 36 -5.92 -13.89 -14.85
CA ASN A 36 -4.67 -13.58 -14.14
C ASN A 36 -3.75 -12.76 -15.06
N GLU A 37 -2.52 -12.48 -14.64
CA GLU A 37 -1.56 -11.66 -15.39
C GLU A 37 -1.23 -12.21 -16.80
N MET A 38 -1.63 -13.45 -17.12
CA MET A 38 -1.46 -14.06 -18.44
C MET A 38 -2.70 -13.95 -19.33
N SER A 39 -3.80 -13.41 -18.81
CA SER A 39 -5.13 -13.49 -19.45
C SER A 39 -5.44 -12.31 -20.38
N SER A 40 -4.91 -11.13 -20.09
CA SER A 40 -5.01 -9.96 -20.97
C SER A 40 -3.94 -8.93 -20.60
N PHE A 41 -3.71 -7.94 -21.47
CA PHE A 41 -2.82 -6.83 -21.15
C PHE A 41 -3.31 -6.04 -19.92
N GLU A 42 -4.63 -5.84 -19.76
CA GLU A 42 -5.19 -5.14 -18.59
C GLU A 42 -5.00 -5.90 -17.28
N GLU A 43 -5.12 -7.22 -17.31
CA GLU A 43 -4.86 -8.11 -16.16
C GLU A 43 -3.35 -8.14 -15.86
N TRP A 44 -2.50 -8.21 -16.89
CA TRP A 44 -1.04 -8.13 -16.78
C TRP A 44 -0.58 -6.81 -16.17
N MET A 45 -1.20 -5.71 -16.59
CA MET A 45 -0.91 -4.36 -16.09
C MET A 45 -1.49 -4.08 -14.70
N GLY A 46 -2.35 -4.96 -14.17
CA GLY A 46 -2.94 -4.85 -12.83
C GLY A 46 -4.06 -3.82 -12.68
N MET A 47 -4.56 -3.23 -13.78
CA MET A 47 -5.60 -2.18 -13.72
C MET A 47 -6.90 -2.71 -13.10
N ARG A 48 -7.30 -3.93 -13.49
CA ARG A 48 -8.50 -4.58 -12.94
C ARG A 48 -8.36 -4.91 -11.46
N ASN A 49 -7.16 -5.29 -11.03
CA ASN A 49 -6.87 -5.51 -9.61
C ASN A 49 -6.94 -4.20 -8.81
N CYS A 50 -6.55 -3.07 -9.40
CA CYS A 50 -6.73 -1.77 -8.76
C CYS A 50 -8.21 -1.42 -8.61
N ASP A 51 -9.02 -1.67 -9.63
CA ASP A 51 -10.46 -1.35 -9.58
C ASP A 51 -11.21 -2.25 -8.59
N ASP A 52 -10.91 -3.56 -8.57
CA ASP A 52 -11.46 -4.47 -7.57
C ASP A 52 -11.05 -4.06 -6.14
N TYR A 53 -9.82 -3.59 -5.95
CA TYR A 53 -9.37 -3.10 -4.65
C TYR A 53 -10.12 -1.81 -4.27
N LYS A 54 -10.32 -0.86 -5.19
CA LYS A 54 -11.13 0.35 -4.92
C LYS A 54 -12.57 0.00 -4.54
N ASP A 55 -13.20 -0.91 -5.27
CA ASP A 55 -14.57 -1.33 -5.02
C ASP A 55 -14.70 -2.04 -3.67
N THR A 56 -13.81 -3.00 -3.40
CA THR A 56 -13.73 -3.70 -2.11
C THR A 56 -13.50 -2.71 -0.96
N PHE A 57 -12.54 -1.79 -1.12
CA PHE A 57 -12.25 -0.78 -0.11
C PHE A 57 -13.48 0.09 0.20
N LYS A 58 -14.14 0.61 -0.85
CA LYS A 58 -15.34 1.44 -0.70
C LYS A 58 -16.46 0.69 0.00
N GLU A 59 -16.75 -0.54 -0.44
CA GLU A 59 -17.81 -1.37 0.14
C GLU A 59 -17.54 -1.63 1.63
N GLN A 60 -16.32 -2.00 1.98
CA GLN A 60 -15.98 -2.41 3.35
C GLN A 60 -15.86 -1.23 4.31
N VAL A 61 -15.41 -0.06 3.83
CA VAL A 61 -15.43 1.19 4.59
C VAL A 61 -16.87 1.57 4.93
N LEU A 62 -17.78 1.57 3.94
CA LEU A 62 -19.20 1.86 4.17
C LEU A 62 -19.85 0.83 5.09
N LYS A 63 -19.53 -0.45 4.90
CA LYS A 63 -20.00 -1.53 5.77
C LYS A 63 -19.54 -1.33 7.21
N PHE A 64 -18.28 -0.93 7.44
CA PHE A 64 -17.79 -0.64 8.79
C PHE A 64 -18.56 0.50 9.45
N VAL A 65 -18.78 1.62 8.74
CA VAL A 65 -19.54 2.76 9.26
C VAL A 65 -20.96 2.35 9.67
N ASN A 66 -21.61 1.50 8.86
CA ASN A 66 -22.96 1.00 9.13
C ASN A 66 -23.02 -0.04 10.27
N ASP A 67 -22.04 -0.95 10.31
CA ASP A 67 -21.97 -2.00 11.34
C ASP A 67 -21.60 -1.40 12.72
N PHE A 68 -20.88 -0.26 12.75
CA PHE A 68 -20.40 0.39 13.97
C PHE A 68 -20.71 1.90 14.00
N PRO A 69 -22.00 2.30 14.11
CA PRO A 69 -22.40 3.71 14.03
C PRO A 69 -21.89 4.58 15.20
N SER A 70 -21.46 3.97 16.30
CA SER A 70 -20.85 4.66 17.44
C SER A 70 -19.33 4.81 17.34
N ALA A 71 -18.69 4.23 16.32
CA ALA A 71 -17.26 4.33 16.12
C ALA A 71 -16.87 5.77 15.77
N LYS A 72 -15.77 6.23 16.37
CA LYS A 72 -15.21 7.57 16.25
C LYS A 72 -13.70 7.44 16.22
N ASP A 73 -13.03 8.36 15.53
CA ASP A 73 -11.56 8.48 15.54
C ASP A 73 -10.82 7.15 15.27
N CYS A 74 -11.35 6.35 14.36
CA CYS A 74 -10.79 5.06 13.99
C CYS A 74 -9.68 5.22 12.96
N ASP A 75 -8.58 4.51 13.13
CA ASP A 75 -7.54 4.46 12.11
C ASP A 75 -8.01 3.67 10.88
N LEU A 76 -7.74 4.21 9.69
CA LEU A 76 -7.97 3.53 8.42
C LEU A 76 -6.63 3.16 7.77
N PHE A 77 -6.41 1.86 7.59
CA PHE A 77 -5.19 1.32 6.99
C PHE A 77 -5.46 0.77 5.58
N VAL A 78 -4.58 1.11 4.64
CA VAL A 78 -4.50 0.51 3.31
C VAL A 78 -3.15 -0.20 3.22
N CYS A 79 -3.16 -1.49 2.90
CA CYS A 79 -1.97 -2.33 2.98
C CYS A 79 -1.73 -3.05 1.67
N GLY A 80 -0.47 -3.23 1.31
CA GLY A 80 -0.12 -4.01 0.14
C GLY A 80 1.28 -4.60 0.23
N TYR A 81 1.46 -5.74 -0.42
CA TYR A 81 2.74 -6.43 -0.54
C TYR A 81 3.06 -6.66 -2.01
N SER A 82 4.30 -6.37 -2.44
CA SER A 82 4.77 -6.58 -3.81
C SER A 82 3.85 -5.88 -4.83
N ALA A 83 3.31 -6.57 -5.84
CA ALA A 83 2.32 -5.98 -6.75
C ALA A 83 1.10 -5.38 -6.01
N GLY A 84 0.68 -5.98 -4.90
CA GLY A 84 -0.40 -5.43 -4.06
C GLY A 84 -0.04 -4.09 -3.42
N ALA A 85 1.25 -3.82 -3.17
CA ALA A 85 1.71 -2.52 -2.69
C ALA A 85 1.54 -1.44 -3.76
N ILE A 86 1.74 -1.77 -5.04
CA ILE A 86 1.43 -0.89 -6.15
C ILE A 86 -0.08 -0.59 -6.20
N TYR A 87 -0.93 -1.60 -6.07
CA TYR A 87 -2.38 -1.38 -6.15
C TYR A 87 -2.88 -0.53 -4.98
N ALA A 88 -2.32 -0.76 -3.78
CA ALA A 88 -2.60 0.03 -2.58
C ALA A 88 -2.35 1.52 -2.78
N THR A 89 -1.31 1.92 -3.54
CA THR A 89 -1.04 3.35 -3.78
C THR A 89 -2.07 4.02 -4.68
N THR A 90 -3.01 3.28 -5.28
CA THR A 90 -4.09 3.84 -6.10
C THR A 90 -5.38 4.06 -5.32
N ILE A 91 -5.46 3.54 -4.09
CA ILE A 91 -6.65 3.62 -3.24
C ILE A 91 -6.74 5.02 -2.65
N ARG A 92 -7.95 5.59 -2.64
CA ARG A 92 -8.26 6.91 -2.08
C ARG A 92 -9.64 6.90 -1.46
N LEU A 93 -9.86 7.75 -0.46
CA LEU A 93 -11.22 8.17 -0.11
C LEU A 93 -11.65 9.24 -1.11
N SER A 94 -12.56 8.88 -2.02
CA SER A 94 -13.21 9.87 -2.90
C SER A 94 -13.95 10.92 -2.05
N GLY A 95 -14.20 12.11 -2.59
CA GLY A 95 -14.87 13.21 -1.85
C GLY A 95 -16.18 12.74 -1.18
N ASP A 96 -17.05 12.07 -1.92
CA ASP A 96 -18.32 11.56 -1.38
C ASP A 96 -18.12 10.50 -0.29
N LEU A 97 -17.10 9.63 -0.42
CA LEU A 97 -16.82 8.59 0.57
C LEU A 97 -16.20 9.20 1.84
N TYR A 98 -15.32 10.19 1.68
CA TYR A 98 -14.75 10.99 2.75
C TYR A 98 -15.86 11.62 3.58
N ASP A 99 -16.80 12.32 2.96
CA ASP A 99 -17.86 13.04 3.69
C ASP A 99 -18.74 12.09 4.50
N GLN A 100 -19.01 10.90 3.96
CA GLN A 100 -19.78 9.85 4.64
C GLN A 100 -19.03 9.23 5.82
N CYS A 101 -17.70 9.18 5.78
CA CYS A 101 -16.90 8.44 6.76
C CYS A 101 -16.05 9.34 7.67
N ALA A 102 -16.05 10.66 7.46
CA ALA A 102 -15.23 11.64 8.19
C ALA A 102 -15.51 11.70 9.69
N GLN A 103 -16.69 11.27 10.13
CA GLN A 103 -17.00 11.19 11.56
C GLN A 103 -16.49 9.91 12.22
N VAL A 104 -16.12 8.90 11.44
CA VAL A 104 -15.72 7.58 11.92
C VAL A 104 -14.21 7.41 11.84
N PHE A 105 -13.59 7.77 10.71
CA PHE A 105 -12.15 7.57 10.53
C PHE A 105 -11.33 8.83 10.78
N SER A 106 -10.23 8.66 11.49
CA SER A 106 -9.21 9.67 11.67
C SER A 106 -8.42 9.89 10.38
N TYR A 107 -7.99 11.13 10.18
CA TYR A 107 -7.04 11.50 9.14
C TYR A 107 -5.67 11.76 9.74
N PRO A 108 -4.60 11.48 9.00
CA PRO A 108 -4.56 10.96 7.62
C PRO A 108 -4.80 9.43 7.49
N ILE A 109 -5.14 8.96 6.27
CA ILE A 109 -5.19 7.52 5.95
C ILE A 109 -3.77 6.95 6.04
N LYS A 110 -3.62 5.74 6.58
CA LYS A 110 -2.33 5.09 6.82
C LYS A 110 -2.03 4.02 5.77
N TYR A 111 -0.96 4.16 5.00
CA TYR A 111 -0.54 3.20 3.97
C TYR A 111 0.66 2.39 4.45
N ILE A 112 0.56 1.06 4.39
CA ILE A 112 1.66 0.12 4.70
C ILE A 112 2.01 -0.62 3.41
N LEU A 113 3.17 -0.30 2.84
CA LEU A 113 3.64 -0.78 1.55
C LEU A 113 4.88 -1.66 1.75
N VAL A 114 4.74 -2.96 1.61
CA VAL A 114 5.81 -3.94 1.85
C VAL A 114 6.38 -4.46 0.55
N SER A 115 7.71 -4.46 0.41
CA SER A 115 8.45 -4.91 -0.77
C SER A 115 7.90 -4.29 -2.06
N TYR A 116 7.80 -2.95 -2.08
CA TYR A 116 7.31 -2.21 -3.25
C TYR A 116 8.22 -2.50 -4.46
N PRO A 117 7.70 -3.06 -5.57
CA PRO A 117 8.54 -3.68 -6.60
C PRO A 117 9.08 -2.63 -7.58
N ILE A 118 9.97 -1.75 -7.11
CA ILE A 118 10.63 -0.70 -7.91
C ILE A 118 11.41 -1.32 -9.06
N ALA A 119 12.09 -2.44 -8.82
CA ALA A 119 12.82 -3.17 -9.85
C ALA A 119 11.92 -3.88 -10.85
N ALA A 120 10.62 -4.05 -10.60
CA ALA A 120 9.71 -4.52 -11.65
C ALA A 120 9.24 -3.38 -12.56
N ALA A 121 9.52 -2.11 -12.24
CA ALA A 121 9.08 -0.97 -13.04
C ALA A 121 9.70 -0.92 -14.45
N TRP A 122 10.84 -1.57 -14.68
CA TRP A 122 11.38 -1.77 -16.03
C TRP A 122 10.78 -2.99 -16.74
N ALA A 123 10.39 -4.03 -15.99
CA ALA A 123 9.80 -5.27 -16.51
C ALA A 123 8.29 -5.14 -16.83
N LEU A 124 7.57 -4.28 -16.10
CA LEU A 124 6.12 -4.03 -16.25
C LEU A 124 5.79 -2.95 -17.30
N GLY A 125 6.76 -2.55 -18.13
CA GLY A 125 6.56 -1.64 -19.26
C GLY A 125 6.61 -0.15 -18.89
N LEU A 126 7.45 0.59 -19.62
CA LEU A 126 7.82 2.00 -19.42
C LEU A 126 6.66 3.02 -19.46
N GLY A 127 5.43 2.63 -19.80
CA GLY A 127 4.28 3.54 -19.97
C GLY A 127 3.44 3.76 -18.70
N LEU A 128 3.02 2.68 -18.02
CA LEU A 128 2.10 2.74 -16.87
C LEU A 128 2.80 2.54 -15.52
N THR A 129 4.06 2.10 -15.49
CA THR A 129 4.86 2.15 -14.25
C THR A 129 5.02 3.59 -13.77
N GLY A 130 5.09 4.55 -14.70
CA GLY A 130 4.98 5.96 -14.37
C GLY A 130 3.66 6.34 -13.67
N TRP A 131 2.54 5.71 -14.01
CA TRP A 131 1.25 6.00 -13.35
C TRP A 131 1.23 5.57 -11.89
N TYR A 132 1.74 4.37 -11.59
CA TYR A 132 1.86 3.87 -10.22
C TYR A 132 2.86 4.66 -9.37
N LEU A 133 4.02 5.00 -9.93
CA LEU A 133 4.98 5.87 -9.25
C LEU A 133 4.36 7.24 -8.96
N ARG A 134 3.67 7.84 -9.93
CA ARG A 134 2.93 9.10 -9.72
C ARG A 134 1.81 8.99 -8.69
N SER A 135 1.17 7.83 -8.57
CA SER A 135 0.13 7.61 -7.56
C SER A 135 0.70 7.62 -6.14
N LEU A 136 1.90 7.05 -5.94
CA LEU A 136 2.61 7.15 -4.66
C LEU A 136 3.17 8.56 -4.41
N GLU A 137 3.74 9.19 -5.45
CA GLU A 137 4.15 10.59 -5.37
C GLU A 137 2.97 11.50 -5.02
N GLY A 138 1.76 11.16 -5.45
CA GLY A 138 0.52 11.82 -5.04
C GLY A 138 0.25 11.71 -3.56
N LEU A 139 0.39 10.51 -2.98
CA LEU A 139 0.23 10.31 -1.53
C LEU A 139 1.23 11.13 -0.72
N VAL A 140 2.48 11.18 -1.19
CA VAL A 140 3.59 11.84 -0.46
C VAL A 140 3.62 13.35 -0.72
N GLY A 141 3.25 13.76 -1.93
CA GLY A 141 3.42 15.11 -2.45
C GLY A 141 2.12 15.85 -2.75
N GLY A 142 0.95 15.29 -2.45
CA GLY A 142 -0.34 15.99 -2.49
C GLY A 142 -0.90 16.29 -3.87
N TYR A 143 -0.40 15.67 -4.94
CA TYR A 143 -0.98 15.81 -6.28
C TYR A 143 -0.77 14.58 -7.14
N TRP A 144 -1.86 14.08 -7.71
CA TRP A 144 -1.87 13.04 -8.73
C TRP A 144 -3.05 13.29 -9.67
N GLU A 145 -2.84 13.16 -10.98
CA GLU A 145 -3.87 13.45 -11.98
C GLU A 145 -5.13 12.59 -11.82
N GLY A 146 -5.01 11.42 -11.19
CA GLY A 146 -6.15 10.54 -10.85
C GLY A 146 -6.96 10.98 -9.64
N SER A 147 -6.51 11.98 -8.88
CA SER A 147 -7.13 12.43 -7.63
C SER A 147 -6.96 13.95 -7.44
N PRO A 148 -7.84 14.79 -8.02
CA PRO A 148 -7.76 16.26 -7.91
C PRO A 148 -7.99 16.80 -6.49
N HIS A 149 -8.45 15.94 -5.57
CA HIS A 149 -8.66 16.25 -4.15
C HIS A 149 -7.83 15.34 -3.26
N GLU A 150 -6.57 15.12 -3.64
CA GLU A 150 -5.60 14.36 -2.85
C GLU A 150 -5.57 14.88 -1.41
N ARG A 151 -5.76 13.96 -0.47
CA ARG A 151 -5.81 14.26 0.97
C ARG A 151 -4.51 13.77 1.62
N PRO A 152 -4.11 14.36 2.76
CA PRO A 152 -2.96 13.89 3.51
C PRO A 152 -3.03 12.38 3.79
N ALA A 153 -1.88 11.72 3.66
CA ALA A 153 -1.69 10.29 3.83
C ALA A 153 -0.40 10.02 4.61
N ASP A 154 -0.49 9.23 5.67
CA ASP A 154 0.70 8.67 6.28
C ASP A 154 1.14 7.46 5.44
N VAL A 155 2.42 7.38 5.07
CA VAL A 155 2.96 6.31 4.23
C VAL A 155 4.18 5.67 4.89
N LEU A 156 4.14 4.35 5.07
CA LEU A 156 5.26 3.50 5.45
C LEU A 156 5.64 2.57 4.29
N ILE A 157 6.89 2.69 3.83
CA ILE A 157 7.50 1.76 2.87
C ILE A 157 8.48 0.85 3.61
N LEU A 158 8.24 -0.46 3.59
CA LEU A 158 9.11 -1.48 4.15
C LEU A 158 9.76 -2.28 3.03
N MET A 159 11.09 -2.36 3.00
CA MET A 159 11.84 -3.15 2.01
C MET A 159 12.78 -4.14 2.68
N GLY A 160 13.01 -5.27 2.02
CA GLY A 160 14.06 -6.19 2.42
C GLY A 160 15.45 -5.72 1.99
N GLY A 161 16.44 -5.73 2.90
CA GLY A 161 17.81 -5.39 2.56
C GLY A 161 18.42 -6.34 1.51
N ASN A 162 18.08 -7.64 1.57
CA ASN A 162 18.54 -8.62 0.58
C ASN A 162 17.81 -8.48 -0.76
N GLU A 163 16.60 -7.93 -0.76
CA GLU A 163 15.83 -7.61 -1.97
C GLU A 163 16.45 -6.43 -2.74
N ILE A 164 16.88 -5.40 -2.01
CA ILE A 164 17.55 -4.22 -2.60
C ILE A 164 18.96 -4.59 -3.10
N GLY A 165 19.65 -5.47 -2.36
CA GLY A 165 21.02 -5.87 -2.64
C GLY A 165 22.05 -4.81 -2.23
N GLY A 166 23.31 -5.07 -2.58
CA GLY A 166 24.43 -4.18 -2.24
C GLY A 166 24.42 -2.85 -3.03
N TRP A 167 25.31 -1.93 -2.64
CA TRP A 167 25.44 -0.58 -3.22
C TRP A 167 25.56 -0.54 -4.76
N TRP A 168 26.21 -1.55 -5.34
CA TRP A 168 26.43 -1.65 -6.80
C TRP A 168 25.29 -2.37 -7.54
N CYS A 169 24.25 -2.80 -6.83
CA CYS A 169 23.09 -3.45 -7.44
C CYS A 169 22.25 -2.41 -8.19
N PRO A 170 21.86 -2.66 -9.46
CA PRO A 170 20.95 -1.78 -10.19
C PRO A 170 19.62 -1.53 -9.46
N VAL A 171 19.13 -2.52 -8.69
CA VAL A 171 17.93 -2.39 -7.85
C VAL A 171 18.16 -1.37 -6.74
N SER A 172 19.30 -1.42 -6.07
CA SER A 172 19.69 -0.45 -5.03
C SER A 172 19.78 0.96 -5.59
N TRP A 173 20.40 1.12 -6.77
CA TRP A 173 20.46 2.43 -7.42
C TRP A 173 19.08 2.97 -7.79
N ALA A 174 18.22 2.13 -8.40
CA ALA A 174 16.85 2.51 -8.74
C ALA A 174 16.02 2.86 -7.49
N TYR A 175 16.16 2.08 -6.41
CA TYR A 175 15.50 2.34 -5.12
C TYR A 175 15.93 3.70 -4.56
N ASN A 176 17.24 3.96 -4.47
CA ASN A 176 17.77 5.19 -3.90
C ASN A 176 17.39 6.43 -4.74
N MET A 177 17.43 6.32 -6.07
CA MET A 177 16.97 7.40 -6.94
C MET A 177 15.49 7.71 -6.73
N TRP A 178 14.64 6.68 -6.77
CA TRP A 178 13.20 6.86 -6.63
C TRP A 178 12.82 7.41 -5.25
N THR A 179 13.42 6.87 -4.19
CA THR A 179 13.17 7.36 -2.83
C THR A 179 13.69 8.78 -2.61
N GLY A 180 14.74 9.21 -3.31
CA GLY A 180 15.18 10.61 -3.35
C GLY A 180 14.18 11.54 -4.05
N VAL A 181 13.50 11.07 -5.11
CA VAL A 181 12.39 11.81 -5.73
C VAL A 181 11.22 11.96 -4.77
N LEU A 182 10.87 10.89 -4.03
CA LEU A 182 9.81 10.95 -3.02
C LEU A 182 10.16 11.93 -1.89
N ASP A 183 11.40 11.92 -1.40
CA ASP A 183 11.85 12.88 -0.37
C ASP A 183 11.75 14.33 -0.86
N GLY A 184 12.14 14.58 -2.11
CA GLY A 184 12.04 15.92 -2.70
C GLY A 184 10.59 16.38 -2.93
N LYS A 185 9.64 15.44 -3.00
CA LYS A 185 8.20 15.73 -3.16
C LYS A 185 7.44 15.72 -1.85
N HIS A 186 8.00 15.13 -0.78
CA HIS A 186 7.34 15.05 0.50
C HIS A 186 7.07 16.43 1.07
N ARG A 187 5.80 16.69 1.38
CA ARG A 187 5.40 17.91 2.08
C ARG A 187 4.90 17.53 3.46
N GLN A 188 5.32 18.27 4.48
CA GLN A 188 4.97 17.94 5.87
C GLN A 188 3.45 17.93 6.11
N GLU A 189 2.71 18.77 5.38
CA GLU A 189 1.25 18.81 5.44
C GLU A 189 0.57 17.57 4.84
N GLN A 190 1.30 16.72 4.11
CA GLN A 190 0.79 15.47 3.54
C GLN A 190 0.88 14.29 4.50
N GLY A 191 1.42 14.47 5.71
CA GLY A 191 1.51 13.40 6.71
C GLY A 191 2.91 12.82 6.87
N LYS A 192 3.00 11.76 7.68
CA LYS A 192 4.24 11.04 7.98
C LYS A 192 4.66 10.22 6.78
N PHE A 193 5.92 10.35 6.36
CA PHE A 193 6.51 9.51 5.33
C PHE A 193 7.74 8.80 5.87
N TRP A 194 7.66 7.47 6.02
CA TRP A 194 8.73 6.62 6.53
C TRP A 194 9.15 5.59 5.49
N LYS A 195 10.45 5.42 5.34
CA LYS A 195 11.06 4.38 4.50
C LYS A 195 12.01 3.57 5.37
N VAL A 196 11.81 2.27 5.44
CA VAL A 196 12.61 1.38 6.27
C VAL A 196 13.15 0.24 5.41
N ILE A 197 14.45 0.04 5.49
CA ILE A 197 15.13 -1.13 4.94
C ILE A 197 15.41 -2.07 6.11
N VAL A 198 14.94 -3.31 6.02
CA VAL A 198 15.11 -4.33 7.05
C VAL A 198 16.26 -5.26 6.65
N ASP A 199 17.36 -5.17 7.40
CA ASP A 199 18.55 -5.96 7.13
C ASP A 199 18.28 -7.47 7.15
N GLY A 200 18.76 -8.15 6.11
CA GLY A 200 18.62 -9.60 5.95
C GLY A 200 17.23 -10.09 5.56
N ALA A 201 16.23 -9.22 5.39
CA ALA A 201 14.95 -9.61 4.81
C ALA A 201 15.07 -9.71 3.28
N ASP A 202 14.56 -10.81 2.71
CA ASP A 202 14.38 -11.01 1.27
C ASP A 202 12.95 -10.61 0.85
N HIS A 203 12.63 -10.73 -0.43
CA HIS A 203 11.30 -10.34 -0.94
C HIS A 203 10.17 -11.13 -0.27
N VAL A 204 10.41 -12.39 0.12
CA VAL A 204 9.42 -13.25 0.80
C VAL A 204 9.51 -13.19 2.33
N TRP A 205 10.35 -12.31 2.88
CA TRP A 205 10.54 -12.06 4.31
C TRP A 205 10.87 -13.30 5.15
N ASN A 206 11.61 -14.25 4.60
CA ASN A 206 12.00 -15.49 5.27
C ASN A 206 12.76 -15.21 6.57
N GLY A 207 12.25 -15.74 7.69
CA GLY A 207 12.86 -15.54 9.02
C GLY A 207 12.77 -14.10 9.56
N ARG A 208 12.12 -13.18 8.84
CA ARG A 208 12.01 -11.75 9.18
C ARG A 208 10.59 -11.21 9.25
N LEU A 209 9.55 -12.03 9.07
CA LEU A 209 8.14 -11.62 9.16
C LEU A 209 7.80 -10.82 10.42
N HIS A 210 8.35 -11.17 11.59
CA HIS A 210 8.11 -10.45 12.85
C HIS A 210 8.53 -8.97 12.79
N ARG A 211 9.54 -8.64 11.98
CA ARG A 211 10.04 -7.27 11.80
C ARG A 211 8.99 -6.35 11.20
N ILE A 212 8.10 -6.87 10.36
CA ILE A 212 7.03 -6.07 9.74
C ILE A 212 6.18 -5.40 10.83
N GLY A 213 5.73 -6.18 11.81
CA GLY A 213 4.96 -5.66 12.94
C GLY A 213 5.75 -4.69 13.82
N GLU A 214 7.04 -4.96 14.06
CA GLU A 214 7.91 -4.04 14.82
C GLU A 214 8.03 -2.68 14.16
N GLU A 215 8.23 -2.62 12.84
CA GLU A 215 8.37 -1.35 12.12
C GLU A 215 7.02 -0.62 11.99
N ILE A 216 5.90 -1.33 11.85
CA ILE A 216 4.55 -0.73 11.89
C ILE A 216 4.30 -0.04 13.23
N GLU A 217 4.66 -0.67 14.36
CA GLU A 217 4.47 -0.08 15.69
C GLU A 217 5.32 1.16 15.91
N LYS A 218 6.60 1.13 15.48
CA LYS A 218 7.47 2.32 15.57
C LYS A 218 6.89 3.49 14.80
N TRP A 219 6.40 3.24 13.59
CA TRP A 219 5.83 4.28 12.71
C TRP A 219 4.51 4.85 13.22
N THR A 220 3.65 4.01 13.78
CA THR A 220 2.34 4.45 14.28
C THR A 220 2.43 5.14 15.65
N CYS A 221 3.42 4.81 16.47
CA CYS A 221 3.61 5.40 17.81
C CYS A 221 4.61 6.56 17.87
N GLY A 222 5.54 6.68 16.91
CA GLY A 222 6.51 7.77 16.81
C GLY A 222 5.98 8.92 15.96
#